data_AF-A0A2G9TD94-F1
#
_entry.id   AF-A0A2G9TD94-F1
#
_cell.length_a   1.000
_cell.length_b   1.000
_cell.length_c   1.000
_cell.angle_alpha   90.00
_cell.angle_beta   90.00
_cell.angle_gamma   90.00
#
_symmetry.space_group_name_H-M   'P 1'
#
loop_
_entity.id
_entity.type
_entity.pdbx_description
1 polymer ?
#
loop_
_entity_poly.entity_id
_entity_poly.type
_entity_poly.pdbx_seq_one_letter_code
_entity_poly.pdbx_strand_id
1 'polypeptide(L)'
;MVFSPSAARSIVSKCACPADDAPDDMIIGMCSQRNDVAIIHNPAFHQARPIDYPDQYIRRLLPISFHKFDDIDPYEVYMEYLFEPPVFQRKTEL
;
A
#
# COMPACT_ATOMS: atom_id res chain seq x y z
N MET A 1 -1.83 3.58 -0.49
CA MET A 1 -3.27 3.27 -0.70
C MET A 1 -3.41 2.55 -2.03
N VAL A 2 -4.38 1.64 -2.18
CA VAL A 2 -4.65 0.93 -3.43
C VAL A 2 -6.14 1.04 -3.73
N PHE A 3 -6.48 1.31 -4.99
CA PHE A 3 -7.87 1.53 -5.42
C PHE A 3 -8.20 0.63 -6.60
N SER A 4 -9.44 0.14 -6.64
CA SER A 4 -9.97 -0.37 -7.90
C SER A 4 -10.20 0.80 -8.87
N PRO A 5 -10.17 0.54 -10.20
CA PRO A 5 -10.47 1.59 -11.18
C PRO A 5 -11.86 2.23 -11.00
N SER A 6 -12.86 1.47 -10.54
CA SER A 6 -14.19 1.99 -10.27
C SER A 6 -14.23 2.92 -9.05
N ALA A 7 -13.56 2.56 -7.96
CA ALA A 7 -13.45 3.39 -6.77
C ALA A 7 -12.75 4.72 -7.08
N ALA A 8 -11.62 4.67 -7.80
CA ALA A 8 -10.89 5.87 -8.22
C ALA A 8 -11.78 6.81 -9.06
N ARG A 9 -12.50 6.28 -10.06
CA ARG A 9 -13.44 7.07 -10.87
C ARG A 9 -14.55 7.70 -10.04
N SER A 10 -15.12 6.96 -9.09
CA SER A 10 -16.17 7.48 -8.19
C SER A 10 -15.67 8.69 -7.41
N ILE A 11 -14.48 8.57 -6.79
CA ILE A 11 -13.86 9.63 -5.98
C ILE A 11 -13.59 10.87 -6.83
N VAL A 12 -12.87 10.75 -7.95
CA VAL A 12 -12.42 11.92 -8.74
C VAL A 12 -13.56 12.60 -9.52
N SER A 13 -14.70 11.93 -9.70
CA SER A 13 -15.85 12.51 -10.44
C SER A 13 -16.50 13.70 -9.73
N LYS A 14 -16.34 13.80 -8.41
CA LYS A 14 -17.01 14.81 -7.55
C LYS A 14 -16.07 15.46 -6.54
N CYS A 15 -14.77 15.22 -6.65
CA CYS A 15 -13.78 15.76 -5.73
C CYS A 15 -12.57 16.31 -6.47
N ALA A 16 -12.01 17.37 -5.90
CA ALA A 16 -10.76 17.98 -6.31
C ALA A 16 -10.00 18.46 -5.08
N CYS A 17 -8.67 18.55 -5.18
CA CYS A 17 -7.86 19.16 -4.14
C CYS A 17 -8.09 20.69 -4.13
N PRO A 18 -8.24 21.33 -2.95
CA PRO A 18 -8.52 22.75 -2.85
C PRO A 18 -7.30 23.63 -3.17
N ALA A 19 -6.09 23.07 -3.08
CA ALA A 19 -4.81 23.71 -3.33
C ALA A 19 -3.77 22.63 -3.70
N ASP A 20 -2.66 23.05 -4.31
CA ASP A 20 -1.57 22.16 -4.74
C ASP A 20 -0.79 21.53 -3.56
N ASP A 21 -0.83 22.18 -2.38
CA ASP A 21 -0.19 21.73 -1.14
C ASP A 21 -1.17 21.08 -0.15
N ALA A 22 -2.42 20.86 -0.59
CA ALA A 22 -3.41 20.20 0.23
C ALA A 22 -2.97 18.74 0.56
N PRO A 23 -3.27 18.22 1.76
CA PRO A 23 -2.94 16.85 2.12
C PRO A 23 -3.83 15.85 1.35
N ASP A 24 -3.31 15.32 0.26
CA ASP A 24 -4.05 14.46 -0.67
C ASP A 24 -4.71 13.25 0.00
N ASP A 25 -4.04 12.61 0.97
CA ASP A 25 -4.56 11.45 1.68
C ASP A 25 -5.79 11.77 2.53
N MET A 26 -5.80 12.91 3.21
CA MET A 26 -6.95 13.41 3.95
C MET A 26 -8.10 13.78 3.00
N ILE A 27 -7.80 14.45 1.89
CA ILE A 27 -8.81 14.80 0.88
C ILE A 27 -9.44 13.54 0.28
N ILE A 28 -8.63 12.55 -0.13
CA ILE A 28 -9.10 11.27 -0.64
C ILE A 28 -9.96 10.55 0.41
N GLY A 29 -9.57 10.61 1.69
CA GLY A 29 -10.35 10.06 2.80
C GLY A 29 -11.75 10.65 2.89
N MET A 30 -11.83 11.99 2.96
CA MET A 30 -13.11 12.71 3.00
C MET A 30 -13.96 12.47 1.75
N CYS A 31 -13.32 12.44 0.58
CA CYS A 31 -14.00 12.23 -0.69
C CYS A 31 -14.54 10.81 -0.84
N SER A 32 -13.83 9.81 -0.34
CA SER A 32 -14.33 8.44 -0.30
C SER A 32 -15.59 8.35 0.57
N GLN A 33 -15.57 8.98 1.76
CA GLN A 33 -16.74 9.03 2.64
C GLN A 33 -17.95 9.72 1.99
N ARG A 34 -17.75 10.84 1.29
CA ARG A 34 -18.82 11.58 0.59
C ARG A 34 -19.40 10.84 -0.62
N ASN A 35 -18.64 9.92 -1.21
CA ASN A 35 -19.04 9.17 -2.41
C ASN A 35 -19.38 7.70 -2.09
N ASP A 36 -19.64 7.37 -0.82
CA ASP A 36 -19.97 6.01 -0.36
C ASP A 36 -18.94 4.94 -0.79
N VAL A 37 -17.66 5.33 -0.89
CA VAL A 37 -16.55 4.41 -1.16
C VAL A 37 -15.95 3.99 0.18
N ALA A 38 -16.09 2.70 0.50
CA ALA A 38 -15.53 2.15 1.74
C ALA A 38 -14.00 2.16 1.70
N ILE A 39 -13.39 2.68 2.77
CA ILE A 39 -11.95 2.58 3.04
C ILE A 39 -11.75 1.44 4.03
N ILE A 40 -10.93 0.46 3.65
CA ILE A 40 -10.60 -0.69 4.48
C ILE A 40 -9.12 -0.63 4.83
N HIS A 41 -8.82 -0.68 6.13
CA HIS A 41 -7.44 -0.78 6.59
C HIS A 41 -6.91 -2.19 6.36
N ASN A 42 -5.68 -2.30 5.85
CA ASN A 42 -4.95 -3.55 5.76
C ASN A 42 -3.60 -3.40 6.48
N PRO A 43 -3.32 -4.23 7.51
CA PRO A 43 -2.12 -4.11 8.33
C PRO A 43 -0.81 -4.43 7.58
N ALA A 44 -0.87 -4.98 6.35
CA ALA A 44 0.31 -5.21 5.53
C ALA A 44 0.87 -3.95 4.86
N PHE A 45 0.17 -2.81 4.93
CA PHE A 45 0.68 -1.52 4.45
C PHE A 45 1.37 -0.76 5.60
N HIS A 46 2.67 -0.52 5.46
CA HIS A 46 3.50 0.13 6.48
C HIS A 46 3.82 1.57 6.08
N GLN A 47 3.76 2.48 7.05
CA GLN A 47 3.99 3.92 6.88
C GLN A 47 5.43 4.36 7.18
N ALA A 48 6.25 3.48 7.73
CA ALA A 48 7.65 3.74 8.10
C ALA A 48 8.60 2.74 7.44
N ARG A 49 9.88 2.77 7.81
CA ARG A 49 10.88 1.81 7.33
C ARG A 49 10.67 0.46 8.01
N PRO A 50 11.13 -0.66 7.43
CA PRO A 50 11.05 -1.97 8.09
C PRO A 50 11.65 -1.98 9.51
N ILE A 51 12.81 -1.34 9.70
CA ILE A 51 13.53 -1.28 10.98
C ILE A 51 12.80 -0.49 12.08
N ASP A 52 11.83 0.34 11.71
CA ASP A 52 11.03 1.12 12.67
C ASP A 52 9.92 0.27 13.34
N TYR A 53 9.73 -0.98 12.89
CA TYR A 53 8.77 -1.92 13.45
C TYR A 53 9.48 -3.08 14.17
N PRO A 54 8.87 -3.68 15.20
CA PRO A 54 9.39 -4.91 15.79
C PRO A 54 9.43 -6.04 14.75
N ASP A 55 10.54 -6.79 14.68
CA ASP A 55 10.69 -7.92 13.73
C ASP A 55 9.54 -8.92 13.80
N GLN A 56 9.06 -9.23 15.01
CA GLN A 56 7.94 -10.14 15.22
C GLN A 56 6.62 -9.61 14.65
N TYR A 57 6.48 -8.31 14.49
CA TYR A 57 5.30 -7.70 13.88
C TYR A 57 5.32 -7.88 12.37
N ILE A 58 6.43 -7.51 11.70
CA ILE A 58 6.58 -7.63 10.25
C ILE A 58 6.51 -9.10 9.81
N ARG A 59 7.11 -10.02 10.56
CA ARG A 59 7.13 -11.45 10.19
C ARG A 59 5.76 -12.15 10.33
N ARG A 60 4.76 -11.54 10.98
CA ARG A 60 3.42 -12.14 11.16
C ARG A 60 2.57 -12.11 9.90
N LEU A 61 2.77 -11.12 9.04
CA LEU A 61 1.97 -10.92 7.83
C LEU A 61 2.89 -10.42 6.72
N LEU A 62 2.83 -11.07 5.55
CA LEU A 62 3.61 -10.63 4.40
C LEU A 62 3.32 -9.15 4.09
N PRO A 63 4.33 -8.27 4.12
CA PRO A 63 4.12 -6.86 3.88
C PRO A 63 3.82 -6.61 2.40
N ILE A 64 2.94 -5.63 2.13
CA ILE A 64 2.63 -5.18 0.78
C ILE A 64 3.46 -3.94 0.41
N SER A 65 3.79 -3.10 1.39
CA SER A 65 4.61 -1.89 1.15
C SER A 65 5.21 -1.33 2.43
N PHE A 66 6.29 -0.55 2.25
CA PHE A 66 6.89 0.38 3.21
C PHE A 66 6.95 1.77 2.55
N HIS A 67 6.83 2.84 3.36
CA HIS A 67 6.67 4.20 2.82
C HIS A 67 7.92 5.08 2.99
N LYS A 68 8.86 4.70 3.87
CA LYS A 68 10.09 5.46 4.10
C LYS A 68 11.31 4.65 3.69
N PHE A 69 12.28 5.33 3.09
CA PHE A 69 13.55 4.75 2.64
C PHE A 69 14.77 5.61 3.02
N ASP A 70 14.61 6.45 4.04
CA ASP A 70 15.70 7.27 4.56
C ASP A 70 16.78 6.38 5.21
N ASP A 71 18.03 6.57 4.78
CA ASP A 71 19.22 5.86 5.26
C ASP A 71 19.17 4.32 5.14
N ILE A 72 18.39 3.79 4.18
CA ILE A 72 18.33 2.36 3.87
C ILE A 72 18.42 2.12 2.36
N ASP A 73 18.90 0.95 1.94
CA ASP A 73 18.87 0.56 0.52
C ASP A 73 17.46 0.04 0.15
N PRO A 74 16.71 0.75 -0.72
CA PRO A 74 15.37 0.32 -1.12
C PRO A 74 15.38 -1.01 -1.90
N TYR A 75 16.48 -1.35 -2.59
CA TYR A 75 16.60 -2.61 -3.30
C TYR A 75 16.76 -3.79 -2.32
N GLU A 76 17.59 -3.65 -1.30
CA GLU A 76 17.73 -4.67 -0.25
C GLU A 76 16.40 -4.89 0.47
N VAL A 77 15.68 -3.81 0.83
CA VAL A 77 14.35 -3.90 1.45
C VAL A 77 13.35 -4.62 0.53
N TYR A 78 13.35 -4.30 -0.75
CA TYR A 78 12.48 -4.98 -1.71
C TYR A 78 12.79 -6.48 -1.77
N MET A 79 14.07 -6.84 -1.93
CA MET A 79 14.50 -8.23 -2.04
C MET A 79 14.21 -9.04 -0.77
N GLU A 80 14.33 -8.44 0.40
CA GLU A 80 14.10 -9.12 1.68
C GLU A 80 12.61 -9.28 2.01
N TYR A 81 11.81 -8.23 1.79
CA TYR A 81 10.44 -8.19 2.32
C TYR A 81 9.34 -8.31 1.27
N LEU A 82 9.58 -7.90 0.02
CA LEU A 82 8.53 -7.70 -0.99
C LEU A 82 8.70 -8.57 -2.24
N PHE A 83 9.87 -9.17 -2.44
CA PHE A 83 10.13 -10.03 -3.59
C PHE A 83 9.55 -11.43 -3.39
N GLU A 84 8.61 -11.81 -4.25
CA GLU A 84 8.15 -13.19 -4.38
C GLU A 84 8.88 -13.89 -5.53
N PRO A 85 9.67 -14.94 -5.27
CA PRO A 85 10.30 -15.69 -6.34
C PRO A 85 9.24 -16.41 -7.19
N PRO A 86 9.46 -16.56 -8.51
CA PRO A 86 8.53 -17.28 -9.36
C PRO A 86 8.33 -18.71 -8.84
N VAL A 87 7.08 -19.08 -8.62
CA VAL A 87 6.71 -20.45 -8.25
C VAL A 87 7.00 -21.34 -9.45
N PHE A 88 8.05 -22.18 -9.36
CA PHE A 88 8.25 -23.24 -10.34
C PHE A 88 7.05 -24.20 -10.25
N GLN A 89 6.14 -24.11 -11.21
CA GLN A 89 5.11 -25.13 -11.39
C GLN A 89 5.83 -26.44 -11.71
N ARG A 90 5.92 -27.34 -10.71
CA ARG A 90 6.19 -28.76 -10.98
C ARG A 90 5.06 -29.23 -11.87
N LYS A 91 5.32 -29.31 -13.19
CA LYS A 91 4.47 -30.05 -14.13
C LYS A 91 4.30 -31.43 -13.52
N THR A 92 3.11 -31.70 -13.01
CA THR A 92 2.71 -33.05 -12.63
C THR A 92 2.52 -33.74 -13.96
N GLU A 93 3.52 -34.52 -14.37
CA GLU A 93 3.39 -35.45 -15.50
C GLU A 93 2.28 -36.43 -15.15
N LEU A 94 1.21 -36.40 -15.94
CA LEU A 94 0.18 -37.44 -16.07
C LEU A 94 0.42 -38.14 -17.40
#